data_AF-A0A381NQW5-F1
#
_entry.id   AF-A0A381NQW5-F1
#
_cell.length_a   1.000
_cell.length_b   1.000
_cell.length_c   1.000
_cell.angle_alpha   90.00
_cell.angle_beta   90.00
_cell.angle_gamma   90.00
#
_symmetry.space_group_name_H-M   'P 1'
#
loop_
_entity.id
_entity.type
_entity.pdbx_description
1 polymer ?
#
loop_
_entity_poly.entity_id
_entity_poly.type
_entity_poly.pdbx_seq_one_letter_code
_entity_poly.pdbx_strand_id
1 'polypeptide(L)' 'MVFVEVKTRRGAVFGTPEQSVTATKFKRLIATAQDYLQKNSLEQALRRADMVSISLGD' A
#
# COMPACT_ATOMS: atom_id res chain seq x y z
N MET A 1 11.68 2.36 7.68
CA MET A 1 11.32 1.77 6.37
C MET A 1 9.88 2.08 6.02
N VAL A 2 9.60 2.41 4.76
CA VAL A 2 8.24 2.74 4.30
C VAL A 2 7.87 1.79 3.17
N PHE A 3 6.74 1.11 3.31
CA PHE A 3 6.15 0.27 2.27
C PHE A 3 4.95 1.01 1.68
N VAL A 4 4.94 1.19 0.36
CA VAL A 4 3.90 1.97 -0.32
C VAL A 4 3.18 1.10 -1.33
N GLU A 5 1.88 0.94 -1.17
CA GLU A 5 0.99 0.44 -2.23
C GLU A 5 0.59 1.64 -3.09
N VAL A 6 0.93 1.62 -4.39
CA VAL A 6 0.57 2.69 -5.33
C VAL A 6 -0.57 2.21 -6.22
N LYS A 7 -1.62 3.03 -6.36
CA LYS A 7 -2.75 2.75 -7.24
C LYS A 7 -2.93 3.88 -8.24
N THR A 8 -2.80 3.58 -9.52
CA THR A 8 -3.17 4.50 -10.60
C THR A 8 -4.64 4.31 -10.99
N ARG A 9 -5.32 5.41 -11.29
CA ARG A 9 -6.70 5.43 -11.79
C ARG A 9 -6.81 6.37 -12.97
N ARG A 10 -7.63 5.99 -13.95
CA ARG A 10 -8.05 6.84 -15.08
C ARG A 10 -9.56 7.01 -15.01
N GLY A 11 -10.01 8.25 -14.93
CA GLY A 11 -11.43 8.60 -14.74
C GLY A 11 -11.98 8.32 -13.32
N ALA A 12 -13.17 8.86 -13.04
CA ALA A 12 -13.83 8.78 -11.73
C ALA A 12 -14.85 7.63 -11.61
N VAL A 13 -14.93 6.73 -12.61
CA VAL A 13 -16.02 5.75 -12.74
C VAL A 13 -16.00 4.66 -11.66
N PHE A 14 -14.85 4.39 -11.03
CA PHE A 14 -14.66 3.26 -10.10
C PHE A 14 -14.59 3.65 -8.62
N GLY A 15 -15.37 4.67 -8.20
CA GLY A 15 -15.45 5.11 -6.81
C GLY A 15 -14.20 5.82 -6.30
N THR A 16 -14.25 6.30 -5.06
CA THR A 16 -13.17 7.09 -4.48
C THR A 16 -11.97 6.22 -4.07
N PRO A 17 -10.75 6.79 -3.98
CA PRO A 17 -9.56 6.06 -3.52
C PRO A 17 -9.78 5.29 -2.21
N GLU A 18 -10.51 5.90 -1.27
CA GLU A 18 -10.81 5.36 0.07
C GLU A 18 -11.64 4.08 -0.01
N GLN A 19 -12.62 4.01 -0.92
CA GLN A 19 -13.43 2.80 -1.13
C GLN A 19 -12.62 1.61 -1.65
N SER A 20 -11.41 1.87 -2.15
CA SER A 20 -10.52 0.84 -2.67
C SER A 20 -9.44 0.37 -1.71
N VAL A 21 -9.33 1.05 -0.55
CA VAL A 21 -8.55 0.62 0.60
C VAL A 21 -9.33 -0.52 1.27
N THR A 22 -9.16 -1.75 0.78
CA THR A 22 -9.78 -2.91 1.42
C THR A 22 -8.88 -3.47 2.51
N ALA A 23 -9.48 -4.00 3.58
CA ALA A 23 -8.75 -4.70 4.63
C ALA A 23 -7.85 -5.82 4.07
N THR A 24 -8.27 -6.47 2.98
CA THR A 24 -7.49 -7.51 2.29
C THR A 24 -6.18 -6.97 1.69
N LYS A 25 -6.20 -5.78 1.07
CA LYS A 25 -4.99 -5.15 0.51
C LYS A 25 -4.03 -4.76 1.61
N PHE A 26 -4.55 -4.17 2.69
CA PHE A 26 -3.72 -3.80 3.83
C PHE A 26 -3.05 -5.02 4.47
N LYS A 27 -3.79 -6.11 4.69
CA LYS A 27 -3.23 -7.37 5.22
C LYS A 27 -2.10 -7.91 4.33
N ARG A 28 -2.27 -7.88 3.00
CA ARG A 28 -1.23 -8.30 2.05
C ARG A 28 0.02 -7.42 2.12
N LEU A 29 -0.15 -6.10 2.19
CA LEU A 29 0.97 -5.16 2.32
C LEU A 29 1.76 -5.41 3.61
N ILE A 30 1.07 -5.62 4.74
CA ILE A 30 1.72 -5.92 6.02
C ILE A 30 2.46 -7.26 5.98
N ALA A 31 1.87 -8.32 5.42
CA ALA A 31 2.53 -9.61 5.30
C ALA A 31 3.80 -9.53 4.43
N THR A 32 3.72 -8.80 3.30
CA THR A 32 4.87 -8.54 2.42
C THR A 32 5.96 -7.75 3.13
N ALA A 33 5.57 -6.74 3.90
CA ALA A 33 6.48 -5.94 4.70
C ALA A 33 7.20 -6.75 5.77
N GLN A 34 6.49 -7.66 6.45
CA GLN A 34 7.05 -8.56 7.45
C GLN A 34 8.06 -9.52 6.83
N ASP A 35 7.72 -10.15 5.70
CA ASP A 35 8.60 -11.05 4.96
C ASP A 35 9.90 -10.35 4.54
N TYR A 36 9.81 -9.14 3.99
CA TYR A 36 11.00 -8.36 3.65
C TYR A 36 11.84 -8.03 4.89
N LEU A 37 11.23 -7.53 5.97
CA LEU A 37 11.98 -7.16 7.18
C LEU A 37 12.73 -8.35 7.77
N GLN A 38 12.09 -9.53 7.82
CA GLN A 38 12.70 -10.75 8.32
C GLN A 38 13.88 -11.21 7.46
N LYS A 39 13.71 -11.22 6.13
CA LYS A 39 14.78 -11.60 5.19
C LYS A 39 16.01 -10.70 5.26
N ASN A 40 15.84 -9.48 5.75
CA ASN A 40 16.90 -8.48 5.85
C ASN A 40 17.37 -8.23 7.29
N SER A 41 16.90 -9.01 8.28
CA SER A 41 17.24 -8.83 9.71
C SER A 41 16.93 -7.41 10.24
N LEU A 42 15.79 -6.86 9.82
CA LEU A 42 15.32 -5.51 10.16
C LEU A 42 14.03 -5.53 11.01
N GLU A 43 13.74 -6.61 11.73
CA GLU A 43 12.46 -6.82 12.42
C GLU A 43 12.13 -5.72 13.45
N GLN A 44 13.15 -5.10 14.04
CA GLN A 44 13.03 -4.01 15.02
C GLN A 44 13.03 -2.62 14.38
N ALA A 45 13.24 -2.51 13.07
CA ALA A 45 13.26 -1.22 12.39
C ALA A 45 11.87 -0.56 12.45
N LEU A 46 11.86 0.76 12.65
CA LEU A 46 10.65 1.56 12.50
C LEU A 46 10.08 1.33 11.09
N ARG A 47 8.80 0.98 11.03
CA ARG A 47 8.12 0.64 9.78
C ARG A 47 6.81 1.39 9.64
N ARG A 48 6.50 1.76 8.40
CA ARG A 48 5.27 2.43 8.01
C ARG A 48 4.72 1.78 6.75
N ALA A 49 3.40 1.67 6.67
CA ALA A 49 2.68 1.20 5.49
C ALA A 49 1.76 2.32 5.01
N ASP A 50 2.02 2.83 3.82
CA ASP A 50 1.25 3.90 3.20
C ASP A 50 0.55 3.40 1.94
N MET A 51 -0.57 4.05 1.60
CA MET A 51 -1.25 3.85 0.33
C MET A 51 -1.31 5.19 -0.39
N VAL A 52 -0.89 5.20 -1.65
CA VAL A 52 -0.91 6.39 -2.50
C VAL A 52 -1.78 6.11 -3.72
N SER A 53 -2.76 6.98 -3.96
CA SER A 53 -3.57 6.94 -5.18
C SER A 53 -3.15 8.06 -6.11
N ILE A 54 -2.91 7.72 -7.37
CA ILE A 54 -2.59 8.65 -8.45
C ILE A 54 -3.78 8.67 -9.39
N SER A 55 -4.41 9.84 -9.52
CA SER A 55 -5.46 10.09 -10.51
C SER A 55 -4.82 10.70 -11.74
N LEU A 56 -4.99 10.04 -12.88
CA LEU A 56 -4.64 10.60 -14.18
C LEU A 56 -5.86 11.41 -14.65
N GLY A 57 -5.67 12.72 -14.78
CA GLY A 57 -6.61 13.59 -15.48
C GLY A 57 -6.67 13.23 -16.97
N ASP A 58 -7.69 13.76 -17.65
CA ASP A 58 -7.70 13.79 -19.12
C ASP A 58 -6.75 14.87 -19.64
#